data_AF-A0A1C4NKE5-F1
#
_entry.id   AF-A0A1C4NKE5-F1
#
_cell.length_a   1.000
_cell.length_b   1.000
_cell.length_c   1.000
_cell.angle_alpha   90.00
_cell.angle_beta   90.00
_cell.angle_gamma   90.00
#
_symmetry.space_group_name_H-M   'P 1'
#
loop_
_entity.id
_entity.type
_entity.pdbx_description
1 polymer ?
#
loop_
_entity_poly.entity_id
_entity_poly.type
_entity_poly.pdbx_seq_one_letter_code
_entity_poly.pdbx_strand_id
1 'polypeptide(L)'
;MGSVAVPVVERLIHRPDRPICDGALYSPGFYPRSYLSKPANGGYWALLALGERYGFDPARTPWQEMSAPAQEAFLFGQEEVTLSPESRVTPSATVLWRGVFRIMEGWDVGGLYTDRVPCPGCGGGRLRPEFLDRTVAGLNRHELHRAPVDRVRDALAALRLPPDAPGWTARSHAVVLRRLGFLGRVGLGHLHLDRTANTLSAGELQRVRLTALLGAELTGMTVLLDEPSRGLHPREVDVLGQVLEELRDHG
;
A
#
# COMPACT_ATOMS: atom_id res chain seq x y z
N MET A 1 6.00 -0.04 -5.86
CA MET A 1 4.91 0.37 -4.94
C MET A 1 5.39 1.15 -3.71
N GLY A 2 6.70 1.24 -3.40
CA GLY A 2 7.18 2.00 -2.23
C GLY A 2 6.99 1.27 -0.90
N SER A 3 6.25 0.17 -0.93
CA SER A 3 6.09 -0.78 0.16
C SER A 3 6.40 -2.19 -0.33
N VAL A 4 6.74 -3.06 0.60
CA VAL A 4 6.87 -4.51 0.40
C VAL A 4 5.89 -5.22 1.35
N ALA A 5 5.35 -6.35 0.90
CA ALA A 5 4.53 -7.21 1.74
C ALA A 5 5.45 -8.05 2.63
N VAL A 6 5.20 -8.05 3.93
CA VAL A 6 5.93 -8.83 4.93
C VAL A 6 4.96 -9.81 5.56
N PRO A 7 5.23 -11.12 5.48
CA PRO A 7 4.47 -12.16 6.15
C PRO A 7 4.24 -11.91 7.65
N VAL A 8 3.01 -12.14 8.11
CA VAL A 8 2.65 -12.13 9.54
C VAL A 8 2.18 -13.54 9.90
N VAL A 9 3.04 -14.31 10.57
CA VAL A 9 2.82 -15.73 10.86
C VAL A 9 1.55 -15.95 11.66
N GLU A 10 1.29 -15.07 12.63
CA GLU A 10 0.16 -15.14 13.55
C GLU A 10 -1.19 -14.95 12.86
N ARG A 11 -1.23 -14.30 11.69
CA ARG A 11 -2.45 -14.19 10.86
C ARG A 11 -2.73 -15.45 10.05
N LEU A 12 -1.72 -16.29 9.84
CA LEU A 12 -1.87 -17.56 9.16
C LEU A 12 -2.09 -18.70 10.17
N ILE A 13 -1.30 -18.75 11.25
CA ILE A 13 -1.35 -19.80 12.26
C ILE A 13 -2.18 -19.33 13.46
N HIS A 14 -3.49 -19.62 13.45
CA HIS A 14 -4.38 -19.21 14.54
C HIS A 14 -4.48 -20.25 15.67
N ARG A 15 -4.26 -21.53 15.37
CA ARG A 15 -4.38 -22.63 16.34
C ARG A 15 -3.14 -23.51 16.33
N PRO A 16 -2.05 -23.08 17.00
CA PRO A 16 -0.78 -23.81 16.97
C PRO A 16 -0.87 -25.20 17.62
N ASP A 17 -1.91 -25.46 18.43
CA ASP A 17 -2.26 -26.75 19.03
C ASP A 17 -2.85 -27.76 18.03
N ARG A 18 -3.08 -27.36 16.78
CA ARG A 18 -3.70 -28.19 15.75
C ARG A 18 -2.73 -28.52 14.60
N PRO A 19 -2.95 -29.62 13.86
CA PRO A 19 -2.21 -29.91 12.64
C PRO A 19 -2.53 -28.94 11.49
N ILE A 20 -1.62 -28.82 10.53
CA ILE A 20 -1.76 -27.94 9.35
C ILE A 20 -3.07 -28.25 8.60
N CYS A 21 -3.33 -29.53 8.33
CA CYS A 21 -4.52 -29.97 7.61
C CYS A 21 -5.79 -29.97 8.47
N ASP A 22 -5.65 -29.94 9.79
CA ASP A 22 -6.76 -29.94 10.75
C ASP A 22 -6.87 -28.64 11.57
N GLY A 23 -6.70 -27.52 10.87
CA GLY A 23 -7.16 -26.23 11.35
C GLY A 23 -6.18 -25.45 12.22
N ALA A 24 -4.87 -25.68 12.06
CA ALA A 24 -3.86 -24.69 12.45
C ALA A 24 -3.98 -23.40 11.64
N LEU A 25 -4.24 -23.56 10.33
CA LEU A 25 -4.30 -22.48 9.36
C LEU A 25 -5.63 -21.72 9.43
N TYR A 26 -5.56 -20.39 9.51
CA TYR A 26 -6.66 -19.51 9.13
C TYR A 26 -6.72 -19.41 7.61
N SER A 27 -7.92 -19.65 7.05
CA SER A 27 -8.13 -19.79 5.60
C SER A 27 -9.59 -19.46 5.28
N PRO A 28 -9.97 -18.17 5.13
CA PRO A 28 -11.31 -17.78 4.76
C PRO A 28 -11.55 -18.15 3.28
N GLY A 29 -11.97 -19.40 3.06
CA GLY A 29 -12.22 -19.97 1.73
C GLY A 29 -11.34 -21.17 1.41
N PHE A 30 -11.12 -21.41 0.13
CA PHE A 30 -10.37 -22.58 -0.35
C PHE A 30 -8.87 -22.50 0.00
N TYR A 31 -8.28 -21.32 -0.02
CA TYR A 31 -6.83 -21.14 0.03
C TYR A 31 -6.38 -20.48 1.36
N PRO A 32 -5.28 -20.91 2.01
CA PRO A 32 -4.37 -21.99 1.59
C PRO A 32 -4.80 -23.40 2.05
N ARG A 33 -5.67 -23.54 3.06
CA ARG A 33 -5.90 -24.83 3.74
C ARG A 33 -6.39 -25.92 2.77
N SER A 34 -7.46 -25.67 2.01
CA SER A 34 -8.00 -26.72 1.14
C SER A 34 -7.04 -27.12 0.03
N TYR A 35 -6.25 -26.18 -0.49
CA TYR A 35 -5.20 -26.47 -1.45
C TYR A 35 -4.13 -27.40 -0.86
N LEU A 36 -3.69 -27.12 0.36
CA LEU A 36 -2.65 -27.90 1.03
C LEU A 36 -3.14 -29.24 1.61
N SER A 37 -4.45 -29.37 1.89
CA SER A 37 -4.98 -30.49 2.67
C SER A 37 -5.90 -31.45 1.89
N LYS A 38 -6.35 -31.08 0.69
CA LYS A 38 -7.20 -31.97 -0.11
C LYS A 38 -6.34 -32.91 -0.97
N PRO A 39 -6.60 -34.23 -0.96
CA PRO A 39 -5.88 -35.17 -1.82
C PRO A 39 -5.95 -34.82 -3.31
N ALA A 40 -5.05 -35.42 -4.08
CA ALA A 40 -5.00 -35.33 -5.55
C ALA A 40 -4.73 -33.93 -6.13
N ASN A 41 -3.98 -33.09 -5.42
CA ASN A 41 -3.47 -31.83 -5.98
C ASN A 41 -2.00 -31.58 -5.61
N GLY A 42 -1.30 -30.75 -6.39
CA GLY A 42 0.14 -30.52 -6.24
C GLY A 42 0.57 -29.93 -4.89
N GLY A 43 -0.27 -29.06 -4.29
CA GLY A 43 0.03 -28.47 -2.98
C GLY A 43 0.01 -29.50 -1.85
N TYR A 44 -0.96 -30.42 -1.91
CA TYR A 44 -1.05 -31.53 -0.98
C TYR A 44 0.15 -32.48 -1.08
N TRP A 45 0.53 -32.90 -2.28
CA TRP A 45 1.70 -33.76 -2.47
C TRP A 45 3.00 -33.09 -2.01
N ALA A 46 3.16 -31.80 -2.29
CA ALA A 46 4.34 -31.06 -1.87
C ALA A 46 4.42 -30.95 -0.34
N LEU A 47 3.27 -30.76 0.34
CA LEU A 47 3.22 -30.72 1.79
C LEU A 47 3.53 -32.09 2.43
N LEU A 48 3.07 -33.19 1.84
CA LEU A 48 3.44 -34.54 2.30
C LEU A 48 4.94 -34.80 2.13
N ALA A 49 5.52 -34.44 0.98
CA ALA A 49 6.96 -34.58 0.75
C ALA A 49 7.80 -33.73 1.72
N LEU A 50 7.30 -32.52 2.06
CA LEU A 50 7.91 -31.69 3.10
C LEU A 50 7.81 -32.36 4.49
N GLY A 51 6.65 -32.96 4.79
CA GLY A 51 6.41 -33.74 6.01
C GLY A 51 7.37 -34.92 6.15
N GLU A 52 7.57 -35.70 5.08
CA GLU A 52 8.53 -36.81 5.05
C GLU A 52 9.97 -36.33 5.30
N ARG A 53 10.36 -35.21 4.69
CA ARG A 53 11.71 -34.65 4.85
C ARG A 53 12.00 -34.16 6.27
N TYR A 54 11.05 -33.49 6.89
CA TYR A 54 11.22 -32.83 8.19
C TYR A 54 10.63 -33.62 9.38
N GLY A 55 10.03 -34.78 9.12
CA GLY A 55 9.54 -35.69 10.15
C GLY A 55 8.24 -35.24 10.82
N PHE A 56 7.29 -34.66 10.08
CA PHE A 56 5.96 -34.32 10.60
C PHE A 56 4.84 -34.85 9.70
N ASP A 57 3.70 -35.18 10.30
CA ASP A 57 2.48 -35.56 9.58
C ASP A 57 1.56 -34.32 9.48
N PRO A 58 1.31 -33.78 8.28
CA PRO A 58 0.47 -32.58 8.12
C PRO A 58 -0.96 -32.71 8.68
N ALA A 59 -1.49 -33.92 8.80
CA ALA A 59 -2.82 -34.21 9.30
C ALA A 59 -2.86 -34.56 10.80
N ARG A 60 -1.72 -34.86 11.42
CA ARG A 60 -1.67 -35.37 12.80
C ARG A 60 -0.76 -34.60 13.74
N THR A 61 0.38 -34.11 13.27
CA THR A 61 1.34 -33.38 14.09
C THR A 61 0.85 -31.95 14.31
N PRO A 62 0.56 -31.53 15.56
CA PRO A 62 0.25 -30.14 15.87
C PRO A 62 1.37 -29.19 15.43
N TRP A 63 1.01 -28.00 14.96
CA TRP A 63 1.97 -27.00 14.49
C TRP A 63 3.07 -26.73 15.52
N GLN A 64 2.71 -26.53 16.79
CA GLN A 64 3.65 -26.25 17.88
C GLN A 64 4.60 -27.40 18.21
N GLU A 65 4.27 -28.62 17.79
CA GLU A 65 5.12 -29.81 17.99
C GLU A 65 6.09 -30.05 16.83
N MET A 66 5.90 -29.34 15.71
CA MET A 66 6.86 -29.34 14.61
C MET A 66 8.19 -28.71 15.05
N SER A 67 9.30 -29.22 14.51
CA SER A 67 10.60 -28.60 14.74
C SER A 67 10.66 -27.19 14.11
N ALA A 68 11.46 -26.29 14.70
CA ALA A 68 11.63 -24.94 14.15
C ALA A 68 12.09 -24.95 12.67
N PRO A 69 13.02 -25.82 12.23
CA PRO A 69 13.34 -25.96 10.80
C PRO A 69 12.16 -26.38 9.94
N ALA A 70 11.27 -27.26 10.43
CA ALA A 70 10.08 -27.67 9.70
C ALA A 70 9.08 -26.52 9.53
N GLN A 71 8.87 -25.73 10.60
CA GLN A 71 8.03 -24.54 10.55
C GLN A 71 8.60 -23.50 9.59
N GLU A 72 9.90 -23.22 9.65
CA GLU A 72 10.58 -22.29 8.75
C GLU A 72 10.48 -22.74 7.29
N ALA A 73 10.73 -24.03 7.02
CA ALA A 73 10.61 -24.60 5.69
C ALA A 73 9.17 -24.50 5.16
N PHE A 74 8.17 -24.80 5.99
CA PHE A 74 6.77 -24.63 5.62
C PHE A 74 6.43 -23.17 5.29
N LEU A 75 6.89 -22.20 6.08
CA LEU A 75 6.54 -20.79 5.90
C LEU A 75 7.28 -20.13 4.73
N PHE A 76 8.59 -20.38 4.62
CA PHE A 76 9.52 -19.60 3.79
C PHE A 76 10.51 -20.43 2.96
N GLY A 77 10.38 -21.77 2.95
CA GLY A 77 11.34 -22.67 2.31
C GLY A 77 11.69 -22.30 0.86
N GLN A 78 12.87 -22.73 0.40
CA GLN A 78 13.33 -22.58 -0.98
C GLN A 78 14.05 -23.85 -1.39
N GLU A 79 13.33 -24.96 -1.36
CA GLU A 79 13.93 -26.29 -1.48
C GLU A 79 13.14 -27.17 -2.43
N GLU A 80 13.86 -28.05 -3.14
CA GLU A 80 13.23 -29.06 -3.96
C GLU A 80 12.68 -30.18 -3.08
N VAL A 81 11.42 -30.53 -3.31
CA VAL A 81 10.75 -31.69 -2.73
C VAL A 81 10.31 -32.63 -3.84
N THR A 82 10.53 -33.92 -3.63
CA THR A 82 10.15 -34.96 -4.58
C THR A 82 8.76 -35.45 -4.25
N LEU A 83 7.83 -35.31 -5.19
CA LEU A 83 6.45 -35.78 -5.03
C LEU A 83 6.43 -37.30 -5.19
N SER A 84 6.06 -38.01 -4.12
CA SER A 84 5.85 -39.45 -4.14
C SER A 84 4.52 -39.78 -4.86
N PRO A 85 4.52 -40.65 -5.88
CA PRO A 85 3.31 -41.00 -6.61
C PRO A 85 2.44 -41.98 -5.80
N GLU A 86 1.18 -41.64 -5.56
CA GLU A 86 0.18 -42.61 -5.07
C GLU A 86 -0.28 -43.61 -6.16
N SER A 87 0.16 -43.43 -7.42
CA SER A 87 -0.33 -44.18 -8.57
C SER A 87 0.80 -44.56 -9.52
N ARG A 88 0.80 -45.82 -10.01
CA ARG A 88 1.68 -46.34 -11.08
C ARG A 88 1.60 -45.57 -12.41
N VAL A 89 0.84 -44.49 -12.49
CA VAL A 89 0.53 -43.73 -13.71
C VAL A 89 1.16 -42.33 -13.71
N THR A 90 1.70 -41.83 -12.59
CA THR A 90 2.31 -40.49 -12.54
C THR A 90 3.81 -40.58 -12.23
N PRO A 91 4.70 -40.05 -13.09
CA PRO A 91 6.13 -39.97 -12.77
C PRO A 91 6.33 -39.14 -11.49
N SER A 92 7.29 -39.54 -10.66
CA SER A 92 7.79 -38.70 -9.58
C SER A 92 8.23 -37.36 -10.17
N ALA A 93 7.68 -36.27 -9.65
CA ALA A 93 8.03 -34.92 -10.07
C ALA A 93 8.76 -34.21 -8.94
N THR A 94 9.87 -33.55 -9.24
CA THR A 94 10.53 -32.65 -8.31
C THR A 94 9.93 -31.26 -8.48
N VAL A 95 9.47 -30.67 -7.38
CA VAL A 95 8.94 -29.30 -7.37
C VAL A 95 9.70 -28.46 -6.37
N LEU A 96 9.89 -27.18 -6.69
CA LEU A 96 10.47 -26.22 -5.75
C LEU A 96 9.38 -25.78 -4.76
N TRP A 97 9.49 -26.23 -3.51
CA TRP A 97 8.72 -25.68 -2.40
C TRP A 97 9.28 -24.31 -2.03
N ARG A 98 8.44 -23.28 -2.20
CA ARG A 98 8.81 -21.87 -2.00
C ARG A 98 8.35 -21.28 -0.66
N GLY A 99 7.82 -22.13 0.23
CA GLY A 99 7.14 -21.68 1.45
C GLY A 99 5.72 -21.19 1.18
N VAL A 100 4.81 -21.43 2.12
CA VAL A 100 3.39 -21.13 1.96
C VAL A 100 3.17 -19.67 1.59
N PHE A 101 3.81 -18.71 2.27
CA PHE A 101 3.64 -17.28 2.00
C PHE A 101 3.97 -16.88 0.57
N ARG A 102 4.97 -17.52 -0.06
CA ARG A 102 5.30 -17.25 -1.46
C ARG A 102 4.26 -17.83 -2.40
N ILE A 103 3.69 -19.00 -2.08
CA ILE A 103 2.59 -19.58 -2.86
C ILE A 103 1.33 -18.69 -2.72
N MET A 104 1.13 -18.07 -1.55
CA MET A 104 -0.03 -17.21 -1.27
C MET A 104 0.07 -15.79 -1.84
N GLU A 105 1.23 -15.32 -2.29
CA GLU A 105 1.48 -13.90 -2.60
C GLU A 105 0.44 -13.29 -3.57
N GLY A 106 -0.01 -14.05 -4.57
CA GLY A 106 -1.05 -13.60 -5.51
C GLY A 106 -2.49 -13.67 -4.99
N TRP A 107 -2.71 -14.38 -3.88
CA TRP A 107 -4.02 -14.63 -3.26
C TRP A 107 -4.25 -13.81 -1.98
N ASP A 108 -3.20 -13.21 -1.41
CA ASP A 108 -3.29 -12.35 -0.23
C ASP A 108 -3.85 -10.96 -0.58
N VAL A 109 -5.13 -10.95 -0.96
CA VAL A 109 -5.85 -9.72 -1.31
C VAL A 109 -6.15 -8.95 -0.02
N GLY A 110 -5.64 -7.73 0.06
CA GLY A 110 -5.94 -6.81 1.16
C GLY A 110 -5.08 -6.97 2.42
N GLY A 111 -4.02 -7.79 2.39
CA GLY A 111 -3.11 -7.96 3.53
C GLY A 111 -3.70 -8.85 4.64
N LEU A 112 -4.42 -9.88 4.24
CA LEU A 112 -4.99 -10.88 5.15
C LEU A 112 -3.89 -11.62 5.91
N TYR A 113 -2.78 -11.94 5.24
CA TYR A 113 -1.66 -12.67 5.82
C TYR A 113 -0.35 -11.86 5.88
N THR A 114 -0.30 -10.69 5.24
CA THR A 114 0.89 -9.84 5.19
C THR A 114 0.60 -8.42 5.67
N ASP A 115 1.62 -7.78 6.24
CA ASP A 115 1.66 -6.34 6.46
C ASP A 115 2.42 -5.64 5.34
N ARG A 116 2.07 -4.37 5.11
CA ARG A 116 2.81 -3.51 4.18
C ARG A 116 3.76 -2.62 4.96
N VAL A 117 5.05 -2.85 4.79
CA VAL A 117 6.09 -1.99 5.38
C VAL A 117 6.73 -1.12 4.28
N PRO A 118 7.34 0.03 4.65
CA PRO A 118 8.12 0.82 3.70
C PRO A 118 9.20 -0.03 3.03
N CYS A 119 9.36 0.15 1.71
CA CYS A 119 10.36 -0.60 0.95
C CYS A 119 11.77 -0.23 1.44
N PRO A 120 12.63 -1.21 1.79
CA PRO A 120 13.95 -0.93 2.35
C PRO A 120 14.87 -0.21 1.35
N GLY A 121 14.69 -0.42 0.05
CA GLY A 121 15.52 0.23 -0.97
C GLY A 121 15.18 1.70 -1.26
N CYS A 122 13.94 2.14 -1.04
CA CYS A 122 13.53 3.53 -1.32
C CYS A 122 12.90 4.25 -0.13
N GLY A 123 12.77 3.60 1.03
CA GLY A 123 12.15 4.14 2.24
C GLY A 123 10.67 4.52 2.11
N GLY A 124 9.98 4.13 1.04
CA GLY A 124 8.65 4.66 0.70
C GLY A 124 8.62 5.65 -0.46
N GLY A 125 9.78 6.11 -0.93
CA GLY A 125 9.91 7.15 -1.96
C GLY A 125 9.43 6.78 -3.36
N ARG A 126 9.28 5.46 -3.65
CA ARG A 126 8.86 4.92 -4.95
C ARG A 126 9.77 5.33 -6.12
N LEU A 127 10.96 5.81 -5.81
CA LEU A 127 11.94 6.30 -6.76
C LEU A 127 13.28 5.61 -6.50
N ARG A 128 14.12 5.56 -7.54
CA ARG A 128 15.50 5.11 -7.41
C ARG A 128 16.30 6.14 -6.57
N PRO A 129 17.34 5.71 -5.82
CA PRO A 129 18.08 6.58 -4.91
C PRO A 129 18.61 7.86 -5.57
N GLU A 130 19.10 7.80 -6.81
CA GLU A 130 19.67 8.94 -7.52
C GLU A 130 18.66 10.08 -7.81
N PHE A 131 17.35 9.79 -7.74
CA PHE A 131 16.30 10.80 -7.83
C PHE A 131 15.87 11.33 -6.46
N LEU A 132 16.06 10.55 -5.39
CA LEU A 132 15.79 10.99 -4.01
C LEU A 132 16.91 11.89 -3.47
N ASP A 133 18.10 11.84 -4.07
CA ASP A 133 19.20 12.77 -3.75
C ASP A 133 18.96 14.19 -4.28
N ARG A 134 17.95 14.40 -5.13
CA ARG A 134 17.61 15.72 -5.68
C ARG A 134 16.62 16.44 -4.77
N THR A 135 17.03 17.62 -4.30
CA THR A 135 16.24 18.41 -3.35
C THR A 135 15.79 19.74 -3.95
N VAL A 136 14.64 20.22 -3.47
CA VAL A 136 14.10 21.56 -3.70
C VAL A 136 13.73 22.11 -2.33
N ALA A 137 14.19 23.32 -2.00
CA ALA A 137 14.02 23.90 -0.67
C ALA A 137 14.53 22.98 0.48
N GLY A 138 15.61 22.24 0.24
CA GLY A 138 16.20 21.32 1.21
C GLY A 138 15.43 20.01 1.43
N LEU A 139 14.38 19.75 0.65
CA LEU A 139 13.56 18.54 0.73
C LEU A 139 13.57 17.80 -0.60
N ASN A 140 13.75 16.48 -0.57
CA ASN A 140 13.58 15.65 -1.77
C ASN A 140 12.09 15.42 -2.08
N ARG A 141 11.80 14.80 -3.22
CA ARG A 141 10.42 14.54 -3.64
C ARG A 141 9.61 13.74 -2.61
N HIS A 142 10.19 12.72 -1.99
CA HIS A 142 9.48 11.91 -1.00
C HIS A 142 9.12 12.72 0.25
N GLU A 143 10.07 13.50 0.75
CA GLU A 143 9.90 14.38 1.91
C GLU A 143 8.87 15.47 1.64
N LEU A 144 8.90 16.07 0.45
CA LEU A 144 7.87 17.02 0.01
C LEU A 144 6.48 16.38 0.00
N HIS A 145 6.35 15.11 -0.41
CA HIS A 145 5.03 14.46 -0.44
C HIS A 145 4.52 14.08 0.94
N ARG A 146 5.42 13.78 1.89
CA ARG A 146 5.12 13.40 3.27
C ARG A 146 4.98 14.58 4.23
N ALA A 147 5.29 15.79 3.79
CA ALA A 147 5.05 16.99 4.56
C ALA A 147 3.59 17.46 4.37
N PRO A 148 2.98 18.08 5.40
CA PRO A 148 1.71 18.77 5.24
C PRO A 148 1.79 19.84 4.14
N VAL A 149 0.70 20.03 3.40
CA VAL A 149 0.59 21.01 2.31
C VAL A 149 1.04 22.40 2.73
N ASP A 150 0.70 22.87 3.93
CA ASP A 150 1.14 24.18 4.44
C ASP A 150 2.67 24.26 4.56
N ARG A 151 3.30 23.21 5.10
CA ARG A 151 4.76 23.15 5.22
C ARG A 151 5.44 23.14 3.85
N VAL A 152 4.86 22.42 2.87
CA VAL A 152 5.37 22.39 1.49
C VAL A 152 5.24 23.77 0.85
N ARG A 153 4.08 24.42 1.00
CA ARG A 153 3.84 25.77 0.50
C ARG A 153 4.87 26.74 1.06
N ASP A 154 5.07 26.75 2.37
CA ASP A 154 5.95 27.70 3.04
C ASP A 154 7.42 27.48 2.63
N ALA A 155 7.86 26.23 2.53
CA ALA A 155 9.20 25.89 2.05
C ALA A 155 9.43 26.34 0.60
N LEU A 156 8.44 26.13 -0.27
CA LEU A 156 8.53 26.58 -1.66
C LEU A 156 8.41 28.10 -1.79
N ALA A 157 7.63 28.77 -0.94
CA ALA A 157 7.49 30.22 -0.97
C ALA A 157 8.80 30.93 -0.56
N ALA A 158 9.55 30.34 0.37
CA ALA A 158 10.86 30.83 0.79
C ALA A 158 11.99 30.51 -0.21
N LEU A 159 11.73 29.68 -1.23
CA LEU A 159 12.74 29.28 -2.21
C LEU A 159 13.16 30.45 -3.09
N ARG A 160 14.45 30.76 -3.11
CA ARG A 160 15.05 31.68 -4.07
C ARG A 160 15.41 30.90 -5.34
N LEU A 161 14.78 31.25 -6.46
CA LEU A 161 15.10 30.63 -7.75
C LEU A 161 16.48 31.10 -8.21
N PRO A 162 17.34 30.19 -8.72
CA PRO A 162 18.61 30.55 -9.31
C PRO A 162 18.44 31.55 -10.47
N PRO A 163 19.35 32.53 -10.63
CA PRO A 163 19.25 33.52 -11.70
C PRO A 163 19.42 32.90 -13.10
N ASP A 164 20.07 31.75 -13.19
CA ASP A 164 20.31 30.95 -14.41
C ASP A 164 19.26 29.86 -14.62
N ALA A 165 18.18 29.83 -13.83
CA ALA A 165 17.14 28.83 -13.97
C ALA A 165 16.45 28.94 -15.36
N PRO A 166 16.05 27.80 -15.96
CA PRO A 166 15.29 27.82 -17.20
C PRO A 166 14.04 28.70 -17.09
N GLY A 167 13.66 29.39 -18.18
CA GLY A 167 12.55 30.35 -18.16
C GLY A 167 11.18 29.76 -17.74
N TRP A 168 10.98 28.45 -17.84
CA TRP A 168 9.77 27.77 -17.36
C TRP A 168 9.69 27.62 -15.83
N THR A 169 10.82 27.77 -15.13
CA THR A 169 10.94 27.51 -13.69
C THR A 169 10.08 28.47 -12.89
N ALA A 170 10.17 29.76 -13.17
CA ALA A 170 9.38 30.79 -12.48
C ALA A 170 7.87 30.57 -12.67
N ARG A 171 7.45 30.23 -13.89
CA ARG A 171 6.05 29.90 -14.19
C ARG A 171 5.58 28.67 -13.42
N SER A 172 6.39 27.61 -13.40
CA SER A 172 6.04 26.36 -12.71
C SER A 172 5.97 26.55 -11.19
N HIS A 173 6.91 27.30 -10.62
CA HIS A 173 6.94 27.66 -9.21
C HIS A 173 5.70 28.45 -8.80
N ALA A 174 5.31 29.47 -9.59
CA ALA A 174 4.10 30.25 -9.36
C ALA A 174 2.82 29.38 -9.41
N VAL A 175 2.72 28.47 -10.40
CA VAL A 175 1.57 27.55 -10.52
C VAL A 175 1.47 26.60 -9.32
N VAL A 176 2.60 26.04 -8.88
CA VAL A 176 2.62 25.14 -7.72
C VAL A 176 2.20 25.89 -6.45
N LEU A 177 2.77 27.07 -6.20
CA LEU A 177 2.41 27.89 -5.04
C LEU A 177 0.93 28.26 -5.03
N ARG A 178 0.37 28.65 -6.17
CA ARG A 178 -1.05 28.96 -6.30
C ARG A 178 -1.92 27.75 -5.96
N ARG A 179 -1.61 26.56 -6.48
CA ARG A 179 -2.36 25.33 -6.20
C ARG A 179 -2.29 24.90 -4.73
N LEU A 180 -1.11 24.99 -4.11
CA LEU A 180 -0.94 24.72 -2.68
C LEU A 180 -1.68 25.76 -1.83
N GLY A 181 -1.69 27.02 -2.26
CA GLY A 181 -2.47 28.09 -1.64
C GLY A 181 -3.96 27.79 -1.63
N PHE A 182 -4.52 27.32 -2.75
CA PHE A 182 -5.93 26.93 -2.83
C PHE A 182 -6.28 25.82 -1.83
N LEU A 183 -5.45 24.78 -1.71
CA LEU A 183 -5.63 23.71 -0.72
C LEU A 183 -5.65 24.26 0.71
N GLY A 184 -4.74 25.18 1.04
CA GLY A 184 -4.73 25.84 2.35
C GLY A 184 -6.03 26.62 2.63
N ARG A 185 -6.50 27.42 1.66
CA ARG A 185 -7.72 28.24 1.82
C ARG A 185 -9.00 27.42 2.03
N VAL A 186 -9.06 26.20 1.51
CA VAL A 186 -10.20 25.29 1.73
C VAL A 186 -10.03 24.37 2.94
N GLY A 187 -9.11 24.68 3.86
CA GLY A 187 -8.91 23.90 5.09
C GLY A 187 -8.31 22.51 4.84
N LEU A 188 -7.42 22.38 3.85
CA LEU A 188 -6.72 21.14 3.52
C LEU A 188 -5.20 21.24 3.70
N GLY A 189 -4.72 22.29 4.38
CA GLY A 189 -3.29 22.54 4.62
C GLY A 189 -2.61 21.45 5.47
N HIS A 190 -3.37 20.74 6.30
CA HIS A 190 -2.90 19.61 7.12
C HIS A 190 -2.72 18.31 6.33
N LEU A 191 -3.25 18.22 5.10
CA LEU A 191 -3.11 17.02 4.29
C LEU A 191 -1.70 16.83 3.76
N HIS A 192 -1.33 15.57 3.53
CA HIS A 192 -0.08 15.19 2.89
C HIS A 192 -0.35 14.88 1.41
N LEU A 193 0.58 15.19 0.51
CA LEU A 193 0.40 14.99 -0.94
C LEU A 193 0.42 13.51 -1.35
N ASP A 194 0.94 12.61 -0.52
CA ASP A 194 0.89 11.15 -0.74
C ASP A 194 -0.32 10.45 -0.11
N ARG A 195 -1.24 11.19 0.54
CA ARG A 195 -2.48 10.61 1.09
C ARG A 195 -3.33 10.05 -0.05
N THR A 196 -3.74 8.78 0.08
CA THR A 196 -4.51 8.12 -0.97
C THR A 196 -5.95 8.64 -0.97
N ALA A 197 -6.51 8.95 -2.14
CA ALA A 197 -7.82 9.58 -2.28
C ALA A 197 -8.98 8.81 -1.61
N ASN A 198 -8.89 7.48 -1.53
CA ASN A 198 -9.88 6.62 -0.87
C ASN A 198 -9.87 6.72 0.67
N THR A 199 -8.85 7.33 1.27
CA THR A 199 -8.76 7.59 2.72
C THR A 199 -9.25 8.98 3.11
N LEU A 200 -9.62 9.82 2.14
CA LEU A 200 -10.18 11.14 2.39
C LEU A 200 -11.64 11.01 2.83
N SER A 201 -12.05 11.84 3.77
CA SER A 201 -13.47 12.02 4.06
C SER A 201 -14.19 12.61 2.85
N ALA A 202 -15.52 12.42 2.80
CA ALA A 202 -16.33 12.96 1.71
C ALA A 202 -16.16 14.49 1.58
N GLY A 203 -16.09 15.22 2.70
CA GLY A 203 -15.87 16.67 2.73
C GLY A 203 -14.47 17.07 2.25
N GLU A 204 -13.42 16.36 2.67
CA GLU A 204 -12.06 16.60 2.16
C GLU A 204 -11.99 16.38 0.64
N LEU A 205 -12.56 15.28 0.13
CA LEU A 205 -12.58 14.98 -1.30
C LEU A 205 -13.34 16.04 -2.11
N GLN A 206 -14.48 16.50 -1.59
CA GLN A 206 -15.26 17.58 -2.20
C GLN A 206 -14.43 18.88 -2.29
N ARG A 207 -13.74 19.27 -1.22
CA ARG A 207 -12.89 20.46 -1.20
C ARG A 207 -11.65 20.32 -2.11
N VAL A 208 -11.05 19.13 -2.20
CA VAL A 208 -9.98 18.87 -3.21
C VAL A 208 -10.51 19.13 -4.62
N ARG A 209 -11.70 18.66 -4.96
CA ARG A 209 -12.32 18.91 -6.28
C ARG A 209 -12.61 20.40 -6.51
N LEU A 210 -13.05 21.13 -5.49
CA LEU A 210 -13.25 22.57 -5.56
C LEU A 210 -11.95 23.31 -5.93
N THR A 211 -10.81 22.93 -5.33
CA THR A 211 -9.51 23.55 -5.68
C THR A 211 -9.08 23.30 -7.12
N ALA A 212 -9.47 22.17 -7.71
CA ALA A 212 -9.20 21.87 -9.11
C ALA A 212 -9.98 22.81 -10.05
N LEU A 213 -11.22 23.18 -9.69
CA LEU A 213 -12.03 24.14 -10.45
C LEU A 213 -11.40 25.54 -10.44
N LEU A 214 -10.97 26.02 -9.26
CA LEU A 214 -10.26 27.30 -9.12
C LEU A 214 -8.98 27.37 -9.94
N GLY A 215 -8.27 26.23 -10.05
CA GLY A 215 -7.01 26.14 -10.81
C GLY A 215 -7.18 25.92 -12.31
N ALA A 216 -8.37 25.60 -12.79
CA ALA A 216 -8.64 25.34 -14.20
C ALA A 216 -9.06 26.58 -15.00
N GLU A 217 -9.41 27.69 -14.32
CA GLU A 217 -9.81 28.97 -14.94
C GLU A 217 -10.89 28.79 -16.01
N LEU A 218 -11.82 27.87 -15.77
CA LEU A 218 -12.93 27.60 -16.67
C LEU A 218 -13.99 28.70 -16.53
N THR A 219 -14.53 29.17 -17.65
CA THR A 219 -15.60 30.18 -17.69
C THR A 219 -16.91 29.61 -18.22
N GLY A 220 -18.04 30.25 -17.87
CA GLY A 220 -19.36 29.89 -18.38
C GLY A 220 -19.92 28.56 -17.88
N MET A 221 -19.48 28.08 -16.71
CA MET A 221 -19.97 26.85 -16.10
C MET A 221 -20.92 27.11 -14.93
N THR A 222 -21.91 26.23 -14.76
CA THR A 222 -22.73 26.18 -13.54
C THR A 222 -22.17 25.11 -12.62
N VAL A 223 -21.68 25.50 -11.44
CA VAL A 223 -21.15 24.57 -10.43
C VAL A 223 -22.22 24.35 -9.35
N LEU A 224 -22.70 23.12 -9.21
CA LEU A 224 -23.61 22.72 -8.13
C LEU A 224 -22.81 22.07 -6.99
N LEU A 225 -22.93 22.62 -5.78
CA LEU A 225 -22.23 22.17 -4.58
C LEU A 225 -23.23 21.63 -3.56
N ASP A 226 -23.00 20.43 -3.03
CA ASP A 226 -23.80 19.84 -1.96
C ASP A 226 -23.07 19.97 -0.61
N GLU A 227 -23.53 20.90 0.22
CA GLU A 227 -23.02 21.17 1.58
C GLU A 227 -21.48 21.26 1.68
N PRO A 228 -20.85 22.27 1.03
CA PRO A 228 -19.39 22.37 0.95
C PRO A 228 -18.73 22.72 2.29
N SER A 229 -19.50 23.15 3.30
CA SER A 229 -19.00 23.49 4.64
C SER A 229 -18.77 22.26 5.54
N ARG A 230 -19.22 21.07 5.11
CA ARG A 230 -19.18 19.84 5.91
C ARG A 230 -17.77 19.52 6.42
N GLY A 231 -17.64 19.42 7.74
CA GLY A 231 -16.39 19.06 8.41
C GLY A 231 -15.34 20.17 8.40
N LEU A 232 -15.71 21.41 8.08
CA LEU A 232 -14.87 22.58 8.35
C LEU A 232 -15.08 23.08 9.78
N HIS A 233 -14.02 23.64 10.35
CA HIS A 233 -14.13 24.41 11.58
C HIS A 233 -14.90 25.73 11.29
N PRO A 234 -15.70 26.28 12.22
CA PRO A 234 -16.46 27.51 11.97
C PRO A 234 -15.64 28.69 11.43
N ARG A 235 -14.38 28.82 11.87
CA ARG A 235 -13.44 29.85 11.38
C ARG A 235 -13.01 29.70 9.92
N GLU A 236 -13.15 28.50 9.34
CA GLU A 236 -12.78 28.20 7.96
C GLU A 236 -13.96 28.39 7.00
N VAL A 237 -15.19 28.51 7.52
CA VAL A 237 -16.41 28.69 6.71
C VAL A 237 -16.38 30.03 5.97
N ASP A 238 -15.95 31.10 6.63
CA ASP A 238 -15.85 32.43 6.00
C ASP A 238 -14.84 32.42 4.84
N VAL A 239 -13.72 31.71 5.01
CA VAL A 239 -12.69 31.56 3.98
C VAL A 239 -13.22 30.75 2.80
N LEU A 240 -14.00 29.69 3.05
CA LEU A 240 -14.69 28.95 2.00
C LEU A 240 -15.65 29.86 1.22
N GLY A 241 -16.40 30.74 1.91
CA GLY A 241 -17.27 31.73 1.26
C GLY A 241 -16.51 32.62 0.27
N GLN A 242 -15.38 33.18 0.69
CA GLN A 242 -14.51 33.99 -0.17
C GLN A 242 -13.99 33.21 -1.39
N VAL A 243 -13.67 31.92 -1.20
CA VAL A 243 -13.23 31.04 -2.29
C VAL A 243 -14.35 30.80 -3.31
N LEU A 244 -15.60 30.69 -2.86
CA LEU A 244 -16.76 30.53 -3.75
C LEU A 244 -17.08 31.81 -4.51
N GLU A 245 -16.94 32.98 -3.86
CA GLU A 245 -17.03 34.28 -4.53
C GLU A 245 -15.94 34.43 -5.59
N GLU A 246 -14.70 34.07 -5.28
CA GLU A 246 -13.60 34.06 -6.25
C GLU A 246 -13.90 33.15 -7.45
N LEU A 247 -14.46 31.95 -7.21
CA LEU A 247 -14.85 31.03 -8.28
C LEU A 247 -15.95 31.62 -9.17
N ARG A 248 -16.93 32.31 -8.58
CA ARG A 248 -18.01 33.00 -9.32
C ARG A 248 -17.46 34.14 -10.16
N ASP A 249 -16.54 34.93 -9.61
CA ASP A 249 -16.06 36.16 -10.25
C ASP A 249 -15.03 35.87 -11.37
N HIS A 250 -14.35 34.72 -11.32
CA HIS A 250 -13.41 34.29 -12.36
C HIS A 250 -14.03 33.44 -13.47
N GLY A 251 -15.26 32.94 -13.30
CA GLY A 251 -15.95 32.04 -14.23
C GLY A 251 -17.05 32.73 -15.05
#